data_AF-A0A385BSZ4-F1
#
_entry.id   AF-A0A385BSZ4-F1
#
_cell.length_a   1.000
_cell.length_b   1.000
_cell.length_c   1.000
_cell.angle_alpha   90.00
_cell.angle_beta   90.00
_cell.angle_gamma   90.00
#
_symmetry.space_group_name_H-M   'P 1'
#
loop_
_entity.id
_entity.type
_entity.pdbx_description
1 polymer ?
#
loop_
_entity_poly.entity_id
_entity_poly.type
_entity_poly.pdbx_seq_one_letter_code
_entity_poly.pdbx_strand_id
1 'polypeptide(L)'
;MEVINLEEQVSADLEIDTPMFSKIERGERRAKREQVQKIAALLKVDTQELLTLWLTDQILEVVADEDQALQALKIAIKDIKTNKKD
;
A
#
# COMPACT_ATOMS: atom_id res chain seq x y z
N MET A 1 24.42 26.41 0.63
CA MET A 1 23.91 25.20 -0.01
C MET A 1 23.09 24.51 1.05
N GLU A 2 21.77 24.60 0.94
CA GLU A 2 20.85 24.01 1.92
C GLU A 2 20.98 22.49 1.84
N VAL A 3 21.29 21.84 2.97
CA VAL A 3 21.37 20.38 3.03
C VAL A 3 19.94 19.90 3.26
N ILE A 4 19.26 19.53 2.17
CA ILE A 4 17.93 18.93 2.20
C ILE A 4 18.05 17.58 2.91
N ASN A 5 17.25 17.34 3.95
CA ASN A 5 17.31 16.08 4.69
C ASN A 5 16.70 14.92 3.89
N LEU A 6 16.96 13.68 4.31
CA LEU A 6 16.49 12.49 3.58
C LEU A 6 14.94 12.46 3.48
N GLU A 7 14.24 12.81 4.55
CA GLU A 7 12.77 12.80 4.56
C GLU A 7 12.16 13.81 3.59
N GLU A 8 12.77 14.99 3.45
CA GLU A 8 12.38 16.02 2.48
C GLU A 8 12.64 15.57 1.04
N GLN A 9 13.77 14.89 0.77
CA GLN A 9 14.05 14.32 -0.56
C GLN A 9 13.01 13.25 -0.93
N VAL A 10 12.74 12.33 0.00
CA VAL A 10 11.75 11.27 -0.19
C VAL A 10 10.35 11.85 -0.37
N SER A 11 9.98 12.85 0.41
CA SER A 11 8.67 13.51 0.32
C SER A 11 8.50 14.23 -1.03
N ALA A 12 9.54 14.91 -1.50
CA ALA A 12 9.56 15.55 -2.81
C ALA A 12 9.38 14.53 -3.96
N ASP A 13 10.10 13.40 -3.93
CA ASP A 13 9.98 12.33 -4.93
C ASP A 13 8.57 11.70 -4.93
N LEU A 14 7.98 11.57 -3.73
CA LEU A 14 6.63 11.06 -3.52
C LEU A 14 5.52 12.09 -3.82
N GLU A 15 5.88 13.35 -4.13
CA GLU A 15 4.95 14.47 -4.31
C GLU A 15 4.00 14.64 -3.11
N ILE A 16 4.52 14.50 -1.89
CA ILE A 16 3.82 14.73 -0.63
C ILE A 16 4.64 15.63 0.30
N ASP A 17 4.01 16.21 1.30
CA ASP A 17 4.73 16.92 2.35
C ASP A 17 5.35 15.94 3.37
N THR A 18 6.43 16.36 4.04
CA THR A 18 7.12 15.56 5.06
C THR A 18 6.20 15.08 6.18
N PRO A 19 5.29 15.90 6.76
CA PRO A 19 4.33 15.43 7.75
C PRO A 19 3.43 14.29 7.26
N MET A 20 3.02 14.31 5.99
CA MET A 20 2.24 13.26 5.36
C MET A 20 3.05 11.97 5.21
N PHE A 21 4.32 12.07 4.81
CA PHE A 21 5.21 10.92 4.74
C PHE A 21 5.42 10.29 6.13
N SER A 22 5.70 11.09 7.16
CA SER A 22 5.88 10.55 8.52
C SER A 22 4.62 9.86 9.06
N LYS A 23 3.42 10.32 8.68
CA LYS A 23 2.15 9.62 9.01
C LYS A 23 2.03 8.27 8.29
N ILE A 24 2.54 8.17 7.07
CA ILE A 24 2.58 6.91 6.32
C ILE A 24 3.54 5.94 6.98
N GLU A 25 4.76 6.37 7.34
CA GLU A 25 5.75 5.51 7.99
C GLU A 25 5.28 4.95 9.33
N ARG A 26 4.50 5.74 10.10
CA ARG A 26 3.91 5.29 11.38
C ARG A 26 2.62 4.48 11.22
N GLY A 27 2.13 4.29 9.99
CA GLY A 27 0.85 3.61 9.74
C GLY A 27 -0.40 4.40 10.14
N GLU A 28 -0.25 5.67 10.51
CA GLU A 28 -1.38 6.58 10.86
C GLU A 28 -2.18 7.00 9.61
N ARG A 29 -1.56 6.90 8.43
CA ARG A 29 -2.20 7.22 7.15
C ARG A 29 -1.77 6.23 6.08
N ARG A 30 -2.72 5.71 5.33
CA ARG A 30 -2.42 4.86 4.18
C ARG A 30 -1.88 5.68 3.00
N ALA A 31 -0.82 5.17 2.36
CA ALA A 31 -0.30 5.68 1.10
C ALA A 31 -1.27 5.40 -0.07
N LYS A 32 -1.31 6.29 -1.06
CA LYS A 32 -1.98 6.00 -2.34
C LYS A 32 -1.21 4.95 -3.13
N ARG A 33 -1.88 4.25 -4.05
CA ARG A 33 -1.26 3.21 -4.88
C ARG A 33 -0.01 3.71 -5.62
N GLU A 34 -0.08 4.90 -6.21
CA GLU A 34 1.02 5.51 -6.95
C GLU A 34 2.22 5.80 -6.02
N GLN A 35 1.95 6.20 -4.79
CA GLN A 35 2.97 6.43 -3.77
C GLN A 35 3.64 5.12 -3.35
N VAL A 36 2.88 4.03 -3.21
CA VAL A 36 3.45 2.69 -2.94
C VAL A 36 4.43 2.28 -4.04
N GLN A 37 4.10 2.54 -5.30
CA GLN A 37 5.02 2.25 -6.42
C GLN A 37 6.30 3.08 -6.36
N LYS A 38 6.18 4.37 -6.05
CA LYS A 38 7.34 5.26 -5.89
C LYS A 38 8.20 4.86 -4.68
N ILE A 39 7.58 4.51 -3.55
CA ILE A 39 8.27 3.99 -2.35
C ILE A 39 9.04 2.72 -2.69
N ALA A 40 8.43 1.79 -3.43
CA ALA A 40 9.11 0.57 -3.84
C ALA A 40 10.35 0.84 -4.71
N ALA A 41 10.24 1.75 -5.67
CA ALA A 41 11.35 2.15 -6.53
C ALA A 41 12.48 2.84 -5.73
N LEU A 42 12.13 3.76 -4.83
CA LEU A 42 13.06 4.47 -3.97
C LEU A 42 13.84 3.53 -3.05
N LEU A 43 13.13 2.61 -2.40
CA LEU A 43 13.71 1.62 -1.48
C LEU A 43 14.35 0.43 -2.20
N LYS A 44 14.20 0.35 -3.53
CA LYS A 44 14.68 -0.76 -4.37
C LYS A 44 14.15 -2.12 -3.92
N VAL A 45 12.87 -2.15 -3.52
CA VAL A 45 12.15 -3.37 -3.14
C VAL A 45 11.19 -3.79 -4.24
N ASP A 46 10.68 -5.01 -4.17
CA ASP A 46 9.74 -5.52 -5.17
C ASP A 46 8.39 -4.78 -5.09
N THR A 47 8.05 -4.07 -6.17
CA THR A 47 6.81 -3.30 -6.27
C THR A 47 5.57 -4.19 -6.18
N GLN A 48 5.63 -5.42 -6.70
CA GLN A 48 4.49 -6.33 -6.70
C GLN A 48 4.23 -6.88 -5.29
N GLU A 49 5.28 -7.19 -4.54
CA GLU A 49 5.21 -7.57 -3.14
C GLU A 49 4.62 -6.44 -2.30
N LEU A 50 5.13 -5.21 -2.44
CA LEU A 50 4.65 -4.08 -1.66
C LEU A 50 3.20 -3.70 -1.98
N LEU A 51 2.81 -3.76 -3.25
CA LEU A 51 1.40 -3.58 -3.65
C LEU A 51 0.51 -4.70 -3.13
N THR A 52 1.03 -5.92 -2.97
CA THR A 52 0.27 -7.04 -2.43
C THR A 52 -0.02 -6.80 -0.96
N LEU A 53 0.99 -6.42 -0.16
CA LEU A 53 0.81 -6.05 1.24
C LEU A 53 -0.17 -4.88 1.39
N TRP A 54 -0.03 -3.84 0.57
CA TRP A 54 -0.93 -2.68 0.56
C TRP A 54 -2.40 -3.05 0.22
N LEU A 55 -2.62 -4.02 -0.67
CA LEU A 55 -3.96 -4.54 -0.96
C LEU A 55 -4.48 -5.40 0.19
N THR A 56 -3.63 -6.19 0.84
CA THR A 56 -3.99 -7.00 2.01
C THR A 56 -4.51 -6.11 3.13
N ASP A 57 -3.84 -5.00 3.43
CA ASP A 57 -4.31 -4.07 4.47
C ASP A 57 -5.69 -3.48 4.13
N GLN A 58 -5.96 -3.17 2.86
CA GLN A 58 -7.27 -2.68 2.43
C GLN A 58 -8.36 -3.74 2.61
N ILE A 59 -8.05 -4.98 2.25
CA ILE A 59 -8.98 -6.09 2.43
C ILE A 59 -9.27 -6.28 3.92
N LEU A 60 -8.24 -6.26 4.76
CA LEU A 60 -8.38 -6.44 6.20
C LEU A 60 -9.21 -5.32 6.84
N GLU A 61 -9.03 -4.06 6.44
CA GLU A 61 -9.89 -2.96 6.93
C GLU A 61 -11.38 -3.19 6.65
N VAL A 62 -11.73 -3.87 5.55
CA VAL A 62 -13.12 -4.14 5.19
C VAL A 62 -13.70 -5.34 5.95
N VAL A 63 -12.86 -6.34 6.27
CA VAL A 63 -13.35 -7.64 6.74
C VAL A 63 -12.94 -7.99 8.17
N ALA A 64 -12.06 -7.24 8.83
CA ALA A 64 -11.44 -7.64 10.09
C ALA A 64 -12.45 -7.94 11.22
N ASP A 65 -13.57 -7.21 11.26
CA ASP A 65 -14.57 -7.31 12.32
C ASP A 65 -15.81 -8.13 11.91
N GLU A 66 -15.76 -8.81 10.76
CA GLU A 66 -16.89 -9.55 10.20
C GLU A 66 -16.77 -11.06 10.45
N ASP A 67 -17.78 -11.68 11.05
CA ASP A 67 -17.83 -13.13 11.27
C ASP A 67 -17.71 -13.93 9.95
N GLN A 68 -18.20 -13.36 8.85
CA GLN A 68 -18.20 -13.98 7.52
C GLN A 68 -16.91 -13.73 6.72
N ALA A 69 -15.92 -13.01 7.27
CA ALA A 69 -14.70 -12.59 6.57
C ALA A 69 -14.03 -13.73 5.78
N LEU A 70 -13.79 -14.86 6.44
CA LEU A 70 -13.14 -16.02 5.81
C LEU A 70 -13.98 -16.63 4.68
N GLN A 71 -15.31 -16.65 4.82
CA GLN A 71 -16.19 -17.15 3.78
C GLN A 71 -16.24 -16.21 2.58
N ALA A 72 -16.34 -14.89 2.82
CA ALA A 72 -16.31 -13.87 1.77
C ALA A 72 -15.00 -13.93 0.97
N LEU A 73 -13.85 -14.03 1.64
CA LEU A 73 -12.54 -14.16 0.99
C LEU A 73 -12.43 -15.43 0.14
N LYS A 74 -12.95 -16.57 0.63
CA LYS A 74 -12.97 -17.82 -0.14
C LYS A 74 -13.78 -17.67 -1.44
N ILE A 75 -14.93 -17.01 -1.37
CA ILE A 75 -15.79 -16.74 -2.55
C ILE A 75 -15.05 -15.82 -3.53
N ALA A 76 -14.49 -14.70 -3.05
CA ALA A 76 -13.74 -13.77 -3.90
C ALA A 76 -12.55 -14.44 -4.62
N ILE A 77 -11.79 -15.30 -3.93
CA ILE A 77 -10.69 -16.07 -4.52
C ILE A 77 -11.19 -17.00 -5.63
N LYS A 78 -12.34 -17.67 -5.42
CA LYS A 78 -12.93 -18.57 -6.42
C LYS A 78 -13.34 -17.78 -7.67
N ASP A 79 -13.95 -16.62 -7.50
CA ASP A 79 -14.41 -15.77 -8.60
C ASP A 79 -13.23 -15.22 -9.42
N ILE A 80 -12.17 -14.73 -8.76
CA ILE A 80 -10.93 -14.28 -9.41
C ILE A 80 -10.29 -15.41 -10.24
N LYS A 81 -10.28 -16.65 -9.72
CA LYS A 81 -9.72 -17.81 -10.45
C LYS A 81 -10.58 -18.23 -11.64
N THR A 82 -11.90 -18.04 -11.56
CA THR A 82 -12.84 -18.43 -12.62
C THR A 82 -12.85 -17.40 -13.74
N ASN A 83 -12.79 -16.11 -13.41
CA ASN A 83 -12.77 -15.01 -14.39
C ASN A 83 -11.42 -14.81 -15.10
N LYS A 84 -10.37 -15.55 -14.70
CA LYS A 84 -9.06 -15.57 -15.39
C LYS A 84 -9.00 -16.57 -16.55
N LYS A 85 -10.09 -17.28 -16.87
CA LYS A 85 -10.15 -18.29 -17.93
C LYS A 85 -10.60 -17.78 -19.29
N ASP A 86 -10.84 -16.48 -19.45
CA ASP A 86 -11.12 -15.84 -20.74
C ASP A 86 -9.92 -14.99 -21.20
#